data_AF-A0A7C3SSA7-F1
#
_entry.id   AF-A0A7C3SSA7-F1
#
_cell.length_a   1.000
_cell.length_b   1.000
_cell.length_c   1.000
_cell.angle_alpha   90.00
_cell.angle_beta   90.00
_cell.angle_gamma   90.00
#
_symmetry.space_group_name_H-M   'P 1'
#
loop_
_entity.id
_entity.type
_entity.pdbx_description
1 polymer ?
#
loop_
_entity_poly.entity_id
_entity_poly.type
_entity_poly.pdbx_seq_one_letter_code
_entity_poly.pdbx_strand_id
1 'polypeptide(L)'
;MTLLVVITWLGVFIVVLCLFYYVYNDRHTRRLQEHRRIEISELAMVFQTLRDVVSEQKILAKEFNEQIEEKLSLVRGVVNEAQNKMKQIQQEICEQSQKLKELQEQIDRIVCQKNVLSDTSIRDVKSIGTISIIEAESVCEEINEKIEDNKDKLQEIPSEEIKKINEKEDNETLISLSKEQEYIQNAYHSLVGLSGKQNQIEEEKSQISVRNNMDRKDELTPIQKMVLEYHNAGMTTSEIAKELGKTKGEVRLILSLAISKSSKE
;
A
#
# COMPACT_ATOMS: atom_id res chain seq x y z
N MET A 1 -29.74 99.18 12.45
CA MET A 1 -28.38 98.93 11.95
C MET A 1 -27.70 97.76 12.65
N THR A 2 -27.65 97.71 13.99
CA THR A 2 -27.00 96.62 14.76
C THR A 2 -27.56 95.22 14.46
N LEU A 3 -28.88 95.06 14.33
CA LEU A 3 -29.50 93.76 14.02
C LEU A 3 -29.06 93.15 12.68
N LEU A 4 -28.90 93.97 11.62
CA LEU A 4 -28.43 93.49 10.32
C LEU A 4 -26.97 93.02 10.38
N VAL A 5 -26.15 93.69 11.20
CA VAL A 5 -24.77 93.28 11.44
C VAL A 5 -24.73 91.93 12.18
N VAL A 6 -25.58 91.73 13.19
CA VAL A 6 -25.63 90.44 13.91
C VAL A 6 -26.07 89.29 13.01
N ILE A 7 -27.07 89.50 12.14
CA ILE A 7 -27.57 88.48 11.22
C ILE A 7 -26.51 88.06 10.20
N THR A 8 -25.76 89.03 9.64
CA THR A 8 -24.68 88.73 8.67
C THR A 8 -23.53 87.95 9.30
N TRP A 9 -23.12 88.29 10.52
CA TRP A 9 -22.12 87.53 11.27
C TRP A 9 -22.57 86.10 11.58
N LEU A 10 -23.84 85.90 11.92
CA LEU A 10 -24.40 84.58 12.20
C LEU A 10 -24.43 83.69 10.95
N GLY A 11 -24.73 84.28 9.78
CA GLY A 11 -24.63 83.59 8.48
C GLY A 11 -23.19 83.13 8.17
N VAL A 12 -22.20 84.00 8.36
CA VAL A 12 -20.78 83.64 8.16
C VAL A 12 -20.35 82.53 9.12
N PHE A 13 -20.77 82.60 10.38
CA PHE A 13 -20.46 81.57 11.37
C PHE A 13 -21.04 80.20 11.00
N ILE A 14 -22.27 80.14 10.50
CA ILE A 14 -22.88 78.90 10.01
C ILE A 14 -22.09 78.34 8.82
N VAL A 15 -21.69 79.17 7.86
CA VAL A 15 -20.89 78.72 6.70
C VAL A 15 -19.53 78.15 7.16
N VAL A 16 -18.87 78.80 8.11
CA VAL A 16 -17.61 78.30 8.69
C VAL A 16 -17.81 76.97 9.41
N LEU A 17 -18.90 76.81 10.18
CA LEU A 17 -19.24 75.54 10.81
C LEU A 17 -19.55 74.44 9.79
N CYS A 18 -20.25 74.74 8.71
CA CYS A 18 -20.51 73.77 7.63
C CYS A 18 -19.22 73.33 6.94
N LEU A 19 -18.31 74.27 6.65
CA LEU A 19 -16.99 73.94 6.07
C LEU A 19 -16.14 73.13 7.06
N PHE A 20 -16.17 73.49 8.34
CA PHE A 20 -15.45 72.75 9.37
C PHE A 20 -16.00 71.32 9.51
N TYR A 21 -17.33 71.17 9.53
CA TYR A 21 -17.98 69.86 9.56
C TYR A 21 -17.68 69.04 8.31
N TYR A 22 -17.68 69.65 7.13
CA TYR A 22 -17.31 68.99 5.88
C TYR A 22 -15.86 68.48 5.91
N VAL A 23 -14.91 69.31 6.34
CA VAL A 23 -13.49 68.92 6.47
C VAL A 23 -13.28 67.87 7.56
N TYR A 24 -14.00 67.99 8.68
CA TYR A 24 -13.95 67.00 9.76
C TYR A 24 -14.48 65.65 9.28
N ASN A 25 -15.60 65.64 8.57
CA ASN A 25 -16.17 64.43 7.99
C ASN A 25 -15.24 63.83 6.94
N ASP A 26 -14.69 64.63 6.03
CA ASP A 26 -13.72 64.17 5.01
C ASP A 26 -12.50 63.51 5.68
N ARG A 27 -11.89 64.15 6.69
CA ARG A 27 -10.81 63.56 7.48
C ARG A 27 -11.22 62.27 8.18
N HIS A 28 -12.44 62.19 8.71
CA HIS A 28 -12.92 60.99 9.38
C HIS A 28 -13.11 59.83 8.40
N THR A 29 -13.68 60.08 7.21
CA THR A 29 -13.79 59.08 6.14
C THR A 29 -12.44 58.58 5.63
N ARG A 30 -11.43 59.46 5.53
CA ARG A 30 -10.07 59.06 5.12
C ARG A 30 -9.45 58.06 6.10
N ARG A 31 -9.60 58.28 7.41
CA ARG A 31 -9.10 57.35 8.44
C ARG A 31 -9.77 55.97 8.39
N LEU A 32 -11.07 55.92 8.10
CA LEU A 32 -11.80 54.66 7.92
C LEU A 32 -11.35 53.89 6.66
N GLN A 33 -10.99 54.59 5.59
CA GLN A 33 -10.47 53.96 4.38
C GLN A 33 -9.05 53.40 4.56
N GLU A 34 -8.22 54.04 5.37
CA GLU A 34 -6.87 53.53 5.69
C GLU A 34 -6.93 52.19 6.43
N HIS A 35 -7.78 52.07 7.47
CA HIS A 35 -7.97 50.79 8.16
C HIS A 35 -8.51 49.69 7.22
N ARG A 36 -9.50 50.00 6.38
CA ARG A 36 -9.98 49.01 5.39
C ARG A 36 -8.90 48.62 4.37
N ARG A 37 -8.04 49.54 3.94
CA ARG A 37 -6.95 49.22 3.01
C ARG A 37 -5.92 48.30 3.65
N ILE A 38 -5.61 48.50 4.93
CA ILE A 38 -4.71 47.64 5.69
C ILE A 38 -5.33 46.23 5.79
N GLU A 39 -6.59 46.12 6.20
CA GLU A 39 -7.31 44.84 6.28
C GLU A 39 -7.40 44.12 4.92
N ILE A 40 -7.66 44.85 3.83
CA ILE A 40 -7.68 44.28 2.48
C ILE A 40 -6.29 43.82 2.06
N SER A 41 -5.22 44.55 2.42
CA SER A 41 -3.84 44.16 2.11
C SER A 41 -3.40 42.93 2.90
N GLU A 42 -3.81 42.82 4.18
CA GLU A 42 -3.56 41.64 5.00
C GLU A 42 -4.34 40.42 4.48
N LEU A 43 -5.61 40.61 4.11
CA LEU A 43 -6.42 39.56 3.49
C LEU A 43 -5.84 39.11 2.15
N ALA A 44 -5.37 40.04 1.32
CA ALA A 44 -4.72 39.73 0.05
C ALA A 44 -3.43 38.93 0.25
N MET A 45 -2.64 39.27 1.27
CA MET A 45 -1.45 38.51 1.65
C MET A 45 -1.82 37.07 2.06
N VAL A 46 -2.86 36.89 2.88
CA VAL A 46 -3.35 35.56 3.27
C VAL A 46 -3.81 34.77 2.05
N PHE A 47 -4.61 35.37 1.17
CA PHE A 47 -5.05 34.71 -0.07
C PHE A 47 -3.89 34.30 -0.98
N GLN A 48 -2.83 35.11 -1.05
CA GLN A 48 -1.65 34.77 -1.80
C GLN A 48 -0.91 33.58 -1.17
N THR A 49 -0.69 33.59 0.15
CA THR A 49 -0.07 32.44 0.83
C THR A 49 -0.91 31.16 0.71
N LEU A 50 -2.24 31.26 0.76
CA LEU A 50 -3.13 30.12 0.58
C LEU A 50 -3.07 29.60 -0.85
N ARG A 51 -3.05 30.50 -1.84
CA ARG A 51 -2.86 30.14 -3.26
C ARG A 51 -1.52 29.44 -3.47
N ASP A 52 -0.46 29.96 -2.88
CA ASP A 52 0.88 29.37 -2.99
C ASP A 52 0.89 27.97 -2.38
N VAL A 53 0.35 27.79 -1.16
CA VAL A 53 0.23 26.47 -0.51
C VAL A 53 -0.62 25.49 -1.33
N VAL A 54 -1.74 25.94 -1.91
CA VAL A 54 -2.57 25.09 -2.79
C VAL A 54 -1.81 24.73 -4.07
N SER A 55 -1.03 25.66 -4.62
CA SER A 55 -0.19 25.38 -5.79
C SER A 55 0.92 24.39 -5.48
N GLU A 56 1.55 24.49 -4.31
CA GLU A 56 2.54 23.53 -3.80
C GLU A 56 1.92 22.14 -3.61
N GLN A 57 0.73 22.06 -2.99
CA GLN A 57 0.00 20.80 -2.84
C GLN A 57 -0.32 20.16 -4.20
N LYS A 58 -0.67 20.97 -5.20
CA LYS A 58 -0.93 20.48 -6.56
C LYS A 58 0.34 19.95 -7.23
N ILE A 59 1.47 20.62 -7.04
CA ILE A 59 2.78 20.17 -7.56
C ILE A 59 3.18 18.86 -6.89
N LEU A 60 3.06 18.79 -5.56
CA LEU A 60 3.38 17.58 -4.78
C LEU A 60 2.49 16.39 -5.20
N ALA A 61 1.20 16.61 -5.40
CA ALA A 61 0.29 15.57 -5.86
C ALA A 61 0.66 15.06 -7.26
N LYS A 62 1.12 15.95 -8.15
CA LYS A 62 1.62 15.57 -9.47
C LYS A 62 2.89 14.72 -9.37
N GLU A 63 3.85 15.16 -8.56
CA GLU A 63 5.11 14.44 -8.34
C GLU A 63 4.87 13.08 -7.68
N PHE A 64 3.97 13.01 -6.71
CA PHE A 64 3.56 11.74 -6.09
C PHE A 64 2.94 10.79 -7.10
N ASN A 65 2.08 11.29 -8.00
CA ASN A 65 1.47 10.46 -9.04
C ASN A 65 2.52 9.93 -10.04
N GLU A 66 3.48 10.77 -10.43
CA GLU A 66 4.60 10.37 -11.28
C GLU A 66 5.48 9.30 -10.61
N GLN A 67 5.81 9.47 -9.33
CA GLN A 67 6.54 8.47 -8.55
C GLN A 67 5.78 7.15 -8.40
N ILE A 68 4.46 7.19 -8.20
CA ILE A 68 3.63 5.98 -8.17
C ILE A 68 3.68 5.27 -9.51
N GLU A 69 3.54 6.00 -10.61
CA GLU A 69 3.54 5.43 -11.95
C GLU A 69 4.89 4.77 -12.28
N GLU A 70 6.01 5.40 -11.89
CA GLU A 70 7.35 4.83 -12.00
C GLU A 70 7.46 3.53 -11.18
N LYS A 71 7.09 3.55 -9.90
CA LYS A 71 7.13 2.35 -9.04
C LYS A 71 6.22 1.24 -9.54
N LEU A 72 5.04 1.58 -10.04
CA LEU A 72 4.09 0.63 -10.59
C LEU A 72 4.64 0.00 -11.88
N SER A 73 5.32 0.78 -12.73
CA SER A 73 6.01 0.27 -13.91
C SER A 73 7.10 -0.74 -13.55
N LEU A 74 7.89 -0.46 -12.50
CA LEU A 74 8.93 -1.36 -12.00
C LEU A 74 8.34 -2.65 -11.44
N VAL A 75 7.30 -2.55 -10.60
CA VAL A 75 6.58 -3.71 -10.08
C VAL A 75 5.98 -4.54 -11.22
N ARG A 76 5.37 -3.90 -12.22
CA ARG A 76 4.84 -4.59 -13.40
C ARG A 76 5.94 -5.31 -14.18
N GLY A 77 7.14 -4.72 -14.29
CA GLY A 77 8.31 -5.35 -14.89
C GLY A 77 8.73 -6.61 -14.13
N VAL A 78 8.88 -6.52 -12.80
CA VAL A 78 9.24 -7.65 -11.94
C VAL A 78 8.18 -8.76 -12.00
N VAL A 79 6.89 -8.40 -11.97
CA VAL A 79 5.79 -9.36 -12.09
C VAL A 79 5.81 -10.06 -13.44
N ASN A 80 6.06 -9.34 -14.53
CA ASN A 80 6.14 -9.93 -15.86
C ASN A 80 7.38 -10.84 -16.02
N GLU A 81 8.52 -10.46 -15.44
CA GLU A 81 9.71 -11.31 -15.40
C GLU A 81 9.45 -12.59 -14.59
N ALA A 82 8.85 -12.47 -13.40
CA ALA A 82 8.47 -13.60 -12.56
C ALA A 82 7.47 -14.52 -13.28
N GLN A 83 6.50 -13.96 -13.99
CA GLN A 83 5.54 -14.71 -14.79
C GLN A 83 6.22 -15.49 -15.91
N ASN A 84 7.21 -14.89 -16.59
CA ASN A 84 7.97 -15.57 -17.64
C ASN A 84 8.84 -16.70 -17.08
N LYS A 85 9.52 -16.48 -15.94
CA LYS A 85 10.27 -17.53 -15.24
C LYS A 85 9.35 -18.66 -14.78
N MET A 86 8.16 -18.34 -14.28
CA MET A 86 7.17 -19.33 -13.88
C MET A 86 6.74 -20.20 -15.06
N LYS A 87 6.52 -19.61 -16.25
CA LYS A 87 6.21 -20.37 -17.47
C LYS A 87 7.36 -21.30 -17.88
N GLN A 88 8.61 -20.84 -17.77
CA GLN A 88 9.78 -21.69 -18.04
C GLN A 88 9.85 -22.86 -17.06
N ILE A 89 9.70 -22.60 -15.75
CA ILE A 89 9.70 -23.65 -14.73
C ILE A 89 8.57 -24.65 -14.98
N GLN A 90 7.37 -24.18 -15.31
CA GLN A 90 6.26 -25.07 -15.66
C GLN A 90 6.58 -25.96 -16.88
N GLN A 91 7.24 -25.42 -17.90
CA GLN A 91 7.66 -26.20 -19.05
C GLN A 91 8.69 -27.26 -18.65
N GLU A 92 9.70 -26.90 -17.85
CA GLU A 92 10.70 -27.84 -17.35
C GLU A 92 10.08 -28.95 -16.48
N ILE A 93 9.10 -28.61 -15.63
CA ILE A 93 8.34 -29.59 -14.84
C ILE A 93 7.59 -30.56 -15.77
N CYS A 94 6.94 -30.07 -16.82
CA CYS A 94 6.26 -30.92 -17.79
C CYS A 94 7.23 -31.86 -18.52
N GLU A 95 8.40 -31.36 -18.94
CA GLU A 95 9.43 -32.18 -19.59
C GLU A 95 10.00 -33.25 -18.65
N GLN A 96 10.24 -32.91 -17.37
CA GLN A 96 10.69 -33.88 -16.38
C GLN A 96 9.63 -34.93 -16.06
N SER A 97 8.37 -34.52 -15.92
CA SER A 97 7.23 -35.42 -15.72
C SER A 97 7.10 -36.42 -16.87
N GLN A 98 7.28 -35.96 -18.12
CA GLN A 98 7.28 -36.85 -19.28
C GLN A 98 8.44 -37.86 -19.24
N LYS A 99 9.66 -37.41 -18.92
CA LYS A 99 10.82 -38.31 -18.80
C LYS A 99 10.61 -39.36 -17.71
N LEU A 100 10.04 -38.97 -16.56
CA LEU A 100 9.70 -39.91 -15.49
C LEU A 100 8.68 -40.95 -15.96
N LYS A 101 7.67 -40.53 -16.72
CA LYS A 101 6.68 -41.45 -17.29
C LYS A 101 7.30 -42.44 -18.27
N GLU A 102 8.21 -41.99 -19.15
CA GLU A 102 8.94 -42.86 -20.07
C GLU A 102 9.87 -43.86 -19.35
N LEU A 103 10.54 -43.41 -18.29
CA LEU A 103 11.35 -44.25 -17.40
C LEU A 103 10.48 -45.30 -16.70
N GLN A 104 9.30 -44.92 -16.21
CA GLN A 104 8.37 -45.85 -15.58
C GLN A 104 7.89 -46.92 -16.58
N GLU A 105 7.55 -46.54 -17.81
CA GLU A 105 7.22 -47.52 -18.85
C GLU A 105 8.38 -48.46 -19.18
N GLN A 106 9.63 -47.97 -19.15
CA GLN A 106 10.80 -48.85 -19.33
C GLN A 106 10.95 -49.85 -18.18
N ILE A 107 10.75 -49.41 -16.94
CA ILE A 107 10.76 -50.30 -15.77
C ILE A 107 9.66 -51.35 -15.91
N ASP A 108 8.43 -50.97 -16.28
CA ASP A 108 7.32 -51.90 -16.46
C ASP A 108 7.61 -52.92 -17.56
N ARG A 109 8.25 -52.50 -18.67
CA ARG A 109 8.71 -53.41 -19.73
C ARG A 109 9.75 -54.40 -19.22
N ILE A 110 10.74 -53.95 -18.45
CA ILE A 110 11.79 -54.80 -17.88
C ILE A 110 11.20 -55.78 -16.86
N VAL A 111 10.28 -55.33 -16.00
CA VAL A 111 9.60 -56.18 -15.02
C VAL A 111 8.76 -57.25 -15.72
N CYS A 112 8.04 -56.90 -16.78
CA CYS A 112 7.32 -57.88 -17.61
C CYS A 112 8.27 -58.91 -18.24
N GLN A 113 9.38 -58.47 -18.83
CA GLN A 113 10.38 -59.39 -19.40
C GLN A 113 10.96 -60.34 -18.36
N LYS A 114 11.30 -59.83 -17.17
CA LYS A 114 11.79 -60.64 -16.05
C LYS A 114 10.76 -61.69 -15.63
N ASN A 115 9.49 -61.33 -15.52
CA ASN A 115 8.43 -62.26 -15.14
C ASN A 115 8.23 -63.37 -16.19
N VAL A 116 8.31 -63.05 -17.49
CA VAL A 116 8.26 -64.06 -18.55
C VAL A 116 9.46 -65.00 -18.49
N LEU A 117 10.67 -64.47 -18.27
CA LEU A 117 11.89 -65.26 -18.11
C LEU A 117 11.83 -66.18 -16.88
N SER A 118 11.31 -65.71 -15.74
CA SER A 118 11.11 -66.56 -14.56
C SER A 118 10.08 -67.65 -14.81
N ASP A 119 8.96 -67.34 -15.48
CA ASP A 119 7.92 -68.34 -15.77
C ASP A 119 8.35 -69.40 -16.78
N THR A 120 9.24 -69.04 -17.71
CA THR A 120 9.81 -69.96 -18.69
C THR A 120 10.89 -70.84 -18.05
N SER A 121 11.77 -70.24 -17.25
CA SER A 121 12.78 -70.97 -16.47
C SER A 121 12.15 -71.97 -15.48
N ILE A 122 11.04 -71.62 -14.82
CA ILE A 122 10.34 -72.55 -13.91
C ILE A 122 9.69 -73.71 -14.69
N ARG A 123 9.28 -73.50 -15.95
CA ARG A 123 8.69 -74.54 -16.80
C ARG A 123 9.74 -75.50 -17.36
N ASP A 124 10.90 -74.97 -17.78
CA ASP A 124 11.97 -75.77 -18.36
C ASP A 124 12.75 -76.57 -17.29
N VAL A 125 12.89 -76.04 -16.07
CA VAL A 125 13.49 -76.77 -14.92
C VAL A 125 12.57 -77.87 -14.39
N LYS A 126 11.26 -77.84 -14.68
CA LYS A 126 10.34 -78.95 -14.34
C LYS A 126 10.44 -80.14 -15.30
N SER A 127 11.11 -80.01 -16.44
CA SER A 127 11.22 -81.06 -17.46
C SER A 127 12.63 -81.63 -17.65
N ILE A 128 13.67 -80.96 -17.14
CA ILE A 128 15.06 -81.45 -17.17
C ILE A 128 15.52 -81.64 -15.73
N GLY A 129 15.57 -82.91 -15.32
CA GLY A 129 15.67 -83.35 -13.94
C GLY A 129 16.89 -82.84 -13.17
N THR A 130 16.72 -82.75 -11.85
CA THR A 130 17.51 -83.39 -10.77
C THR A 130 19.04 -83.55 -10.88
N ILE A 131 19.72 -82.96 -11.86
CA ILE A 131 21.17 -83.09 -12.07
C ILE A 131 21.71 -81.72 -12.47
N SER A 132 21.82 -80.81 -11.50
CA SER A 132 22.73 -79.64 -11.53
C SER A 132 22.60 -78.78 -10.26
N ILE A 133 22.22 -79.35 -9.10
CA ILE A 133 22.01 -78.56 -7.88
C ILE A 133 23.33 -78.04 -7.28
N ILE A 134 24.50 -78.57 -7.68
CA ILE A 134 25.78 -78.22 -7.03
C ILE A 134 26.53 -77.08 -7.76
N GLU A 135 26.27 -76.84 -9.05
CA GLU A 135 27.02 -75.83 -9.83
C GLU A 135 26.28 -74.48 -9.94
N ALA A 136 24.96 -74.47 -9.69
CA ALA A 136 24.16 -73.25 -9.69
C ALA A 136 24.16 -72.50 -8.33
N GLU A 137 24.49 -73.18 -7.22
CA GLU A 137 24.65 -72.53 -5.91
C GLU A 137 25.93 -71.67 -5.84
N SER A 138 27.01 -72.10 -6.49
CA SER A 138 28.29 -71.36 -6.53
C SER A 138 28.20 -70.02 -7.27
N VAL A 139 27.35 -69.91 -8.30
CA VAL A 139 27.19 -68.67 -9.07
C VAL A 139 26.20 -67.72 -8.39
N CYS A 140 25.27 -68.24 -7.59
CA CYS A 140 24.34 -67.42 -6.81
C CYS A 140 25.01 -66.77 -5.59
N GLU A 141 26.02 -67.41 -4.99
CA GLU A 141 26.79 -66.82 -3.88
C GLU A 141 27.69 -65.66 -4.32
N GLU A 142 28.35 -65.76 -5.48
CA GLU A 142 29.25 -64.71 -5.99
C GLU A 142 28.51 -63.43 -6.43
N ILE A 143 27.24 -63.54 -6.82
CA ILE A 143 26.41 -62.38 -7.17
C ILE A 143 25.86 -61.71 -5.90
N ASN A 144 25.61 -62.46 -4.83
CA ASN A 144 25.09 -61.91 -3.58
C ASN A 144 26.16 -61.06 -2.86
N GLU A 145 27.42 -61.48 -2.89
CA GLU A 145 28.55 -60.74 -2.28
C GLU A 145 28.79 -59.37 -2.97
N LYS A 146 28.58 -59.28 -4.29
CA LYS A 146 28.70 -58.00 -5.04
C LYS A 146 27.52 -57.03 -4.85
N ILE A 147 26.38 -57.53 -4.36
CA ILE A 147 25.21 -56.70 -4.05
C ILE A 147 25.32 -56.11 -2.64
N GLU A 148 25.96 -56.83 -1.71
CA GLU A 148 26.15 -56.37 -0.33
C GLU A 148 27.15 -55.20 -0.26
N ASP A 149 28.21 -55.22 -1.06
CA ASP A 149 29.22 -54.15 -1.15
C ASP A 149 28.69 -52.80 -1.72
N ASN A 150 27.54 -52.82 -2.41
CA ASN A 150 26.91 -51.61 -2.95
C ASN A 150 25.78 -51.06 -2.06
N LYS A 151 25.40 -51.79 -1.00
CA LYS A 151 24.32 -51.38 -0.09
C LYS A 151 24.79 -50.39 0.99
N ASP A 152 26.10 -50.36 1.26
CA ASP A 152 26.72 -49.49 2.27
C ASP A 152 26.98 -48.05 1.81
N LYS A 153 26.55 -47.67 0.60
CA LYS A 153 26.72 -46.29 0.08
C LYS A 153 25.45 -45.49 -0.14
N LEU A 154 24.26 -46.03 0.12
CA LEU A 154 23.01 -45.26 0.06
C LEU A 154 22.07 -45.62 1.22
N GLN A 155 22.35 -45.04 2.38
CA GLN A 155 21.36 -44.82 3.43
C GLN A 155 21.39 -43.34 3.83
N GLU A 156 20.43 -42.60 3.30
CA GLU A 156 19.53 -41.75 4.10
C GLU A 156 18.50 -41.13 3.14
N ILE A 157 17.26 -41.64 3.17
CA ILE A 157 16.03 -40.89 3.45
C ILE A 157 14.92 -41.94 3.68
N PRO A 158 14.13 -41.84 4.77
CA PRO A 158 13.16 -42.87 5.17
C PRO A 158 11.99 -42.97 4.18
N SER A 159 11.75 -44.19 3.72
CA SER A 159 10.61 -44.57 2.86
C SER A 159 9.45 -45.04 3.72
N GLU A 160 8.64 -44.12 4.24
CA GLU A 160 7.32 -44.42 4.81
C GLU A 160 6.28 -43.38 4.36
N GLU A 161 6.03 -43.25 3.05
CA GLU A 161 4.76 -42.65 2.58
C GLU A 161 4.33 -42.95 1.13
N ILE A 162 4.86 -43.97 0.47
CA ILE A 162 4.50 -44.28 -0.94
C ILE A 162 3.65 -45.55 -1.04
N LYS A 163 2.45 -45.53 -0.46
CA LYS A 163 1.44 -46.59 -0.71
C LYS A 163 -0.02 -46.16 -0.71
N LYS A 164 -0.30 -44.88 -1.02
CA LYS A 164 -1.68 -44.40 -1.31
C LYS A 164 -1.71 -43.32 -2.38
N ILE A 165 -1.10 -43.55 -3.54
CA ILE A 165 -1.30 -42.70 -4.72
C ILE A 165 -1.39 -43.62 -5.93
N ASN A 166 -2.56 -44.20 -6.16
CA ASN A 166 -2.97 -44.64 -7.48
C ASN A 166 -4.50 -44.58 -7.48
N GLU A 167 -5.04 -43.82 -8.44
CA GLU A 167 -6.46 -43.47 -8.66
C GLU A 167 -7.01 -42.27 -7.87
N LYS A 168 -6.57 -41.04 -8.19
CA LYS A 168 -7.45 -39.83 -8.35
C LYS A 168 -6.76 -38.46 -8.57
N GLU A 169 -5.46 -38.37 -8.85
CA GLU A 169 -4.73 -37.11 -8.64
C GLU A 169 -4.26 -36.33 -9.89
N ASP A 170 -4.90 -36.51 -11.05
CA ASP A 170 -4.47 -35.82 -12.28
C ASP A 170 -5.34 -34.61 -12.70
N ASN A 171 -6.41 -34.30 -11.97
CA ASN A 171 -7.28 -33.16 -12.30
C ASN A 171 -7.46 -32.14 -11.17
N GLU A 172 -7.14 -32.46 -9.92
CA GLU A 172 -7.45 -31.57 -8.77
C GLU A 172 -6.32 -30.57 -8.47
N THR A 173 -5.07 -30.96 -8.68
CA THR A 173 -3.85 -30.16 -8.45
C THR A 173 -3.63 -29.07 -9.51
N LEU A 174 -4.07 -29.31 -10.75
CA LEU A 174 -4.00 -28.32 -11.83
C LEU A 174 -5.12 -27.25 -11.70
N ILE A 175 -6.27 -27.66 -11.13
CA ILE A 175 -7.39 -26.76 -10.82
C ILE A 175 -7.09 -25.92 -9.56
N SER A 176 -6.36 -26.44 -8.57
CA SER A 176 -6.00 -25.67 -7.37
C SER A 176 -4.97 -24.57 -7.66
N LEU A 177 -3.96 -24.84 -8.49
CA LEU A 177 -2.97 -23.83 -8.92
C LEU A 177 -3.59 -22.71 -9.79
N SER A 178 -4.54 -23.06 -10.66
CA SER A 178 -5.29 -22.06 -11.46
C SER A 178 -6.18 -21.18 -10.57
N LYS A 179 -6.84 -21.77 -9.56
CA LYS A 179 -7.70 -21.04 -8.62
C LYS A 179 -6.89 -20.13 -7.70
N GLU A 180 -5.67 -20.53 -7.34
CA GLU A 180 -4.77 -19.73 -6.51
C GLU A 180 -4.19 -18.54 -7.31
N GLN A 181 -3.89 -18.73 -8.59
CA GLN A 181 -3.55 -17.62 -9.50
C GLN A 181 -4.70 -16.62 -9.67
N GLU A 182 -5.94 -17.10 -9.83
CA GLU A 182 -7.13 -16.25 -9.93
C GLU A 182 -7.40 -15.47 -8.63
N TYR A 183 -7.14 -16.09 -7.47
CA TYR A 183 -7.24 -15.44 -6.17
C TYR A 183 -6.21 -14.32 -5.99
N ILE A 184 -4.95 -14.55 -6.37
CA ILE A 184 -3.89 -13.53 -6.32
C ILE A 184 -4.18 -12.38 -7.30
N GLN A 185 -4.69 -12.69 -8.48
CA GLN A 185 -5.04 -11.69 -9.50
C GLN A 185 -6.22 -10.81 -9.05
N ASN A 186 -7.24 -11.41 -8.42
CA ASN A 186 -8.38 -10.69 -7.84
C ASN A 186 -8.01 -9.88 -6.59
N ALA A 187 -7.09 -10.38 -5.76
CA ALA A 187 -6.54 -9.63 -4.62
C ALA A 187 -5.75 -8.41 -5.11
N TYR A 188 -4.98 -8.54 -6.19
CA TYR A 188 -4.25 -7.43 -6.81
C TYR A 188 -5.22 -6.39 -7.41
N HIS A 189 -6.28 -6.82 -8.09
CA HIS A 189 -7.31 -5.93 -8.62
C HIS A 189 -8.12 -5.19 -7.53
N SER A 190 -8.31 -5.81 -6.36
CA SER A 190 -8.91 -5.16 -5.19
C SER A 190 -7.96 -4.15 -4.53
N LEU A 191 -6.66 -4.47 -4.43
CA LEU A 191 -5.67 -3.56 -3.83
C LEU A 191 -5.40 -2.33 -4.71
N VAL A 192 -5.45 -2.50 -6.03
CA VAL A 192 -5.22 -1.44 -7.02
C VAL A 192 -6.51 -0.60 -7.26
N GLY A 193 -7.64 -0.96 -6.65
CA GLY A 193 -8.87 -0.15 -6.66
C GLY A 193 -9.53 0.01 -8.04
N LEU A 194 -9.16 -0.84 -9.01
CA LEU A 194 -9.63 -0.76 -10.40
C LEU A 194 -10.91 -1.58 -10.67
N SER A 195 -11.31 -2.49 -9.78
CA SER A 195 -12.46 -3.39 -9.99
C SER A 195 -13.74 -2.99 -9.23
N GLY A 196 -13.99 -1.69 -9.07
CA GLY A 196 -15.15 -1.23 -8.29
C GLY A 196 -15.68 0.17 -8.64
N LYS A 197 -15.33 0.76 -9.78
CA LYS A 197 -15.82 2.08 -10.17
C LYS A 197 -16.62 2.04 -11.46
N GLN A 198 -17.80 1.44 -11.38
CA GLN A 198 -18.85 1.78 -12.33
C GLN A 198 -20.28 1.83 -11.75
N ASN A 199 -20.49 1.50 -10.47
CA ASN A 199 -21.83 1.57 -9.84
C ASN A 199 -21.81 2.16 -8.41
N GLN A 200 -20.98 3.18 -8.12
CA GLN A 200 -21.07 3.97 -6.87
C GLN A 200 -20.69 5.44 -7.08
N ILE A 201 -21.29 6.09 -8.07
CA ILE A 201 -21.32 7.55 -8.15
C ILE A 201 -22.78 7.96 -8.02
N GLU A 202 -23.36 7.80 -6.83
CA GLU A 202 -24.57 8.55 -6.44
C GLU A 202 -24.89 8.58 -4.92
N GLU A 203 -24.19 7.85 -4.05
CA GLU A 203 -24.51 7.82 -2.61
C GLU A 203 -23.38 8.16 -1.61
N GLU A 204 -22.34 8.91 -2.03
CA GLU A 204 -21.29 9.36 -1.10
C GLU A 204 -21.27 10.88 -0.86
N LYS A 205 -22.46 11.49 -0.78
CA LYS A 205 -22.65 12.89 -0.38
C LYS A 205 -23.31 13.09 0.99
N SER A 206 -23.49 12.06 1.82
CA SER A 206 -24.17 12.22 3.11
C SER A 206 -23.62 11.42 4.32
N GLN A 207 -22.39 10.91 4.28
CA GLN A 207 -21.82 10.17 5.42
C GLN A 207 -20.38 10.58 5.83
N ILE A 208 -20.10 11.89 5.83
CA ILE A 208 -19.24 12.48 6.87
C ILE A 208 -20.16 13.23 7.84
N SER A 209 -21.15 12.49 8.32
CA SER A 209 -21.94 12.84 9.49
C SER A 209 -21.09 12.49 10.71
N VAL A 210 -20.51 13.54 11.31
CA VAL A 210 -20.56 13.80 12.75
C VAL A 210 -21.00 12.58 13.55
N ARG A 211 -20.05 11.74 13.96
CA ARG A 211 -20.30 10.76 15.01
C ARG A 211 -19.16 10.74 16.02
N ASN A 212 -19.44 11.48 17.09
CA ASN A 212 -19.05 11.23 18.46
C ASN A 212 -17.65 11.65 18.91
N ASN A 213 -17.54 12.93 19.30
CA ASN A 213 -17.08 13.30 20.64
C ASN A 213 -17.57 14.72 20.96
N MET A 214 -18.85 14.81 21.29
CA MET A 214 -19.50 16.05 21.71
C MET A 214 -19.77 15.96 23.22
N ASP A 215 -18.71 15.78 24.02
CA ASP A 215 -18.79 15.91 25.49
C ASP A 215 -17.44 16.21 26.18
N ARG A 216 -16.42 16.63 25.42
CA ARG A 216 -15.13 17.14 25.96
C ARG A 216 -14.69 18.38 25.19
N LYS A 217 -15.50 19.43 25.20
CA LYS A 217 -15.27 20.61 24.35
C LYS A 217 -14.18 21.55 24.83
N ASP A 218 -13.69 21.39 26.06
CA ASP A 218 -12.78 22.36 26.67
C ASP A 218 -11.35 21.86 26.86
N GLU A 219 -11.09 20.57 26.63
CA GLU A 219 -9.73 20.04 26.72
C GLU A 219 -8.93 20.38 25.44
N LEU A 220 -7.82 21.12 25.64
CA LEU A 220 -6.81 21.35 24.61
C LEU A 220 -6.26 20.00 24.14
N THR A 221 -6.08 19.84 22.82
CA THR A 221 -5.40 18.66 22.31
C THR A 221 -3.96 18.62 22.84
N PRO A 222 -3.33 17.44 23.00
CA PRO A 222 -1.96 17.34 23.52
C PRO A 222 -0.97 18.23 22.76
N ILE A 223 -1.15 18.36 21.44
CA ILE A 223 -0.32 19.24 20.60
C ILE A 223 -0.61 20.74 20.84
N GLN A 224 -1.86 21.12 21.09
CA GLN A 224 -2.22 22.50 21.44
C GLN A 224 -1.60 22.91 22.78
N LYS A 225 -1.64 22.01 23.76
CA LYS A 225 -1.04 22.24 25.08
C LYS A 225 0.48 22.45 24.98
N MET A 226 1.15 21.58 24.23
CA MET A 226 2.60 21.66 24.03
C MET A 226 3.03 22.93 23.29
N VAL A 227 2.31 23.32 22.23
CA VAL A 227 2.57 24.57 21.51
C VAL A 227 2.35 25.79 22.40
N LEU A 228 1.29 25.77 23.23
CA LEU A 228 1.00 26.85 24.18
C LEU A 228 2.07 26.95 25.28
N GLU A 229 2.55 25.81 25.78
CA GLU A 229 3.61 25.75 26.79
C GLU A 229 4.93 26.33 26.29
N TYR A 230 5.37 25.96 25.08
CA TYR A 230 6.56 26.55 24.47
C TYR A 230 6.42 28.04 24.19
N HIS A 231 5.24 28.49 23.76
CA HIS A 231 4.98 29.91 23.57
C HIS A 231 5.04 30.68 24.90
N ASN A 232 4.47 30.11 25.97
CA ASN A 232 4.53 30.71 27.31
C ASN A 232 5.95 30.70 27.91
N ALA A 233 6.80 29.76 27.50
CA ALA A 233 8.23 29.75 27.81
C ALA A 233 9.04 30.81 27.02
N GLY A 234 8.40 31.58 26.15
CA GLY A 234 9.03 32.65 25.37
C GLY A 234 9.68 32.19 24.06
N MET A 235 9.47 30.93 23.63
CA MET A 235 9.97 30.47 22.34
C MET A 235 9.23 31.11 21.18
N THR A 236 9.96 31.46 20.13
CA THR A 236 9.35 32.01 18.91
C THR A 236 8.63 30.92 18.12
N THR A 237 7.62 31.29 17.34
CA THR A 237 6.90 30.34 16.47
C THR A 237 7.80 29.60 15.48
N SER A 238 8.96 30.17 15.14
CA SER A 238 9.95 29.55 14.27
C SER A 238 10.74 28.45 14.97
N GLU A 239 11.06 28.64 16.25
CA GLU A 239 11.76 27.63 17.06
C GLU A 239 10.82 26.49 17.41
N ILE A 240 9.57 26.79 17.77
CA ILE A 240 8.53 25.78 18.02
C ILE A 240 8.28 24.91 16.78
N ALA A 241 8.24 25.55 15.59
CA ALA A 241 8.10 24.86 14.32
C ALA A 241 9.26 23.88 14.07
N LYS A 242 10.50 24.32 14.36
CA LYS A 242 11.70 23.50 14.22
C LYS A 242 11.71 22.32 15.21
N GLU A 243 11.31 22.54 16.45
CA GLU A 243 11.29 21.52 17.50
C GLU A 243 10.22 20.45 17.25
N LEU A 244 9.04 20.85 16.75
CA LEU A 244 7.92 19.95 16.49
C LEU A 244 7.92 19.32 15.09
N GLY A 245 8.89 19.68 14.24
CA GLY A 245 8.90 19.27 12.83
C GLY A 245 7.67 19.74 12.06
N LYS A 246 7.13 20.93 12.40
CA LYS A 246 5.93 21.52 11.78
C LYS A 246 6.27 22.80 11.05
N THR A 247 5.38 23.25 10.17
CA THR A 247 5.53 24.54 9.49
C THR A 247 5.15 25.70 10.42
N LYS A 248 5.71 26.90 10.18
CA LYS A 248 5.38 28.11 10.96
C LYS A 248 3.89 28.45 10.90
N GLY A 249 3.24 28.20 9.76
CA GLY A 249 1.82 28.42 9.56
C GLY A 249 0.96 27.50 10.44
N GLU A 250 1.30 26.21 10.50
CA GLU A 250 0.61 25.25 11.37
C GLU A 250 0.76 25.61 12.85
N VAL A 251 1.96 25.97 13.29
CA VAL A 251 2.18 26.41 14.68
C VAL A 251 1.34 27.63 15.02
N ARG A 252 1.27 28.63 14.12
CA ARG A 252 0.46 29.83 14.32
C ARG A 252 -1.04 29.51 14.39
N LEU A 253 -1.52 28.58 13.57
CA LEU A 253 -2.90 28.12 13.57
C LEU A 253 -3.25 27.35 14.85
N ILE A 254 -2.38 26.42 15.27
CA ILE A 254 -2.53 25.66 16.51
C ILE A 254 -2.54 26.60 17.72
N LEU A 255 -1.63 27.58 17.75
CA LEU A 255 -1.55 28.58 18.81
C LEU A 255 -2.80 29.46 18.85
N SER A 256 -3.29 29.94 17.71
CA SER A 256 -4.52 30.74 17.63
C SER A 256 -5.74 29.96 18.11
N LEU A 257 -5.83 28.67 17.79
CA LEU A 257 -6.90 27.79 18.29
C LEU A 257 -6.77 27.53 19.79
N ALA A 258 -5.54 27.34 20.29
CA ALA A 258 -5.28 27.12 21.71
C ALA A 258 -5.67 28.36 22.54
N ILE A 259 -5.26 29.56 22.12
CA ILE A 259 -5.61 30.83 22.78
C ILE A 259 -7.11 31.09 22.74
N SER A 260 -7.76 30.84 21.60
CA SER A 260 -9.21 31.04 21.46
C SER A 260 -10.04 30.12 22.37
N LYS A 261 -9.51 28.94 22.70
CA LYS A 261 -10.11 28.02 23.66
C LYS A 261 -9.82 28.43 25.09
N SER A 262 -8.57 28.77 25.42
CA SER A 262 -8.20 29.18 26.78
C SER A 262 -8.82 30.53 27.20
N SER A 263 -9.25 31.37 26.25
CA SER A 263 -9.92 32.64 26.55
C SER A 263 -11.43 32.52 26.81
N LYS A 264 -12.01 31.31 26.68
CA LYS A 264 -13.44 31.05 26.91
C LYS A 264 -13.74 30.41 28.26
N GLU A 265 -12.70 29.99 28.99
CA GLU A 265 -12.76 29.65 30.42
C GLU A 265 -12.56 30.91 31.27
#